data_AF-A0A1Q5KDT9-F1
#
_entry.id   AF-A0A1Q5KDT9-F1
#
_cell.length_a   1.000
_cell.length_b   1.000
_cell.length_c   1.000
_cell.angle_alpha   90.00
_cell.angle_beta   90.00
_cell.angle_gamma   90.00
#
_symmetry.space_group_name_H-M   'P 1'
#
loop_
_entity.id
_entity.type
_entity.pdbx_description
1 polymer ?
#
loop_
_entity_poly.entity_id
_entity_poly.type
_entity_poly.pdbx_seq_one_letter_code
_entity_poly.pdbx_strand_id
1 'polypeptide(L)'
;MDWPEDAGLDTELVARIASAAACDVSYNHAANGHLVDLFAALPLPGTTEGEEFWAALRDVGGDAALYIDPANAGGPFFNYLTHGNEAGIASRVLDFLGKLTDQQRDAVGGVIGGALKHGTFVASGPYLGKLWLRDAETTAWHVLLASRRRNETEDDRKRFLEAWSNA
;
A
#
# COMPACT_ATOMS: atom_id res chain seq x y z
N MET A 1 -25.00 9.86 -37.34
CA MET A 1 -24.98 8.47 -36.89
C MET A 1 -25.79 8.44 -35.61
N ASP A 2 -26.90 7.70 -35.64
CA ASP A 2 -27.87 7.58 -34.55
C ASP A 2 -27.23 7.14 -33.25
N TRP A 3 -27.50 7.88 -32.18
CA TRP A 3 -27.38 7.37 -30.82
C TRP A 3 -28.71 6.68 -30.46
N PRO A 4 -28.73 5.41 -30.03
CA PRO A 4 -29.98 4.74 -29.74
C PRO A 4 -30.55 5.30 -28.42
N GLU A 5 -31.73 5.91 -28.51
CA GLU A 5 -32.49 6.47 -27.38
C GLU A 5 -33.10 5.41 -26.44
N ASP A 6 -32.83 4.11 -26.61
CA ASP A 6 -33.41 3.03 -25.78
C ASP A 6 -32.40 1.94 -25.39
N ALA A 7 -31.13 2.29 -25.12
CA ALA A 7 -30.15 1.33 -24.61
C ALA A 7 -30.36 1.07 -23.11
N GLY A 8 -31.43 0.34 -22.75
CA GLY A 8 -31.50 -0.34 -21.47
C GLY A 8 -30.23 -1.20 -21.32
N LEU A 9 -29.61 -1.15 -20.13
CA LEU A 9 -28.41 -1.91 -19.76
C LEU A 9 -28.45 -3.33 -20.34
N ASP A 10 -27.76 -3.58 -21.45
CA ASP A 10 -27.64 -4.91 -22.05
C ASP A 10 -26.93 -5.82 -21.05
N THR A 11 -27.43 -7.05 -20.88
CA THR A 11 -26.82 -8.11 -20.08
C THR A 11 -25.33 -8.29 -20.33
N GLU A 12 -24.85 -8.07 -21.57
CA GLU A 12 -23.42 -8.11 -21.90
C GLU A 12 -22.65 -6.94 -21.25
N LEU A 13 -23.20 -5.73 -21.29
CA LEU A 13 -22.61 -4.54 -20.66
C LEU A 13 -22.60 -4.69 -19.13
N VAL A 14 -23.69 -5.19 -18.55
CA VAL A 14 -23.78 -5.50 -17.10
C VAL A 14 -22.73 -6.55 -16.71
N ALA A 15 -22.55 -7.61 -17.50
CA ALA A 15 -21.56 -8.64 -17.23
C ALA A 15 -20.12 -8.10 -17.32
N ARG A 16 -19.81 -7.23 -18.29
CA ARG A 16 -18.48 -6.58 -18.40
C ARG A 16 -18.21 -5.63 -17.24
N ILE A 17 -19.20 -4.84 -16.82
CA ILE A 17 -19.10 -3.96 -15.64
C ILE A 17 -18.90 -4.79 -14.37
N ALA A 18 -19.69 -5.85 -14.19
CA ALA A 18 -19.57 -6.75 -13.03
C ALA A 18 -18.21 -7.46 -12.99
N SER A 19 -17.70 -7.91 -14.14
CA SER A 19 -16.37 -8.50 -14.24
C SER A 19 -15.27 -7.49 -13.92
N ALA A 20 -15.36 -6.25 -14.42
CA ALA A 20 -14.41 -5.19 -14.10
C ALA A 20 -14.43 -4.84 -12.61
N ALA A 21 -15.63 -4.74 -12.02
CA ALA A 21 -15.81 -4.49 -10.59
C ALA A 21 -15.25 -5.64 -9.73
N ALA A 22 -15.44 -6.90 -10.13
CA ALA A 22 -14.86 -8.05 -9.43
C ALA A 22 -13.33 -8.08 -9.51
N CYS A 23 -12.75 -7.72 -10.67
CA CYS A 23 -11.31 -7.54 -10.82
C CYS A 23 -10.78 -6.40 -9.93
N ASP A 24 -11.46 -5.25 -9.88
CA ASP A 24 -11.12 -4.13 -9.01
C ASP A 24 -11.11 -4.56 -7.53
N VAL A 25 -12.15 -5.27 -7.07
CA VAL A 25 -12.24 -5.77 -5.69
C VAL A 25 -11.11 -6.74 -5.38
N SER A 26 -10.81 -7.66 -6.29
CA SER A 26 -9.73 -8.65 -6.13
C SER A 26 -8.36 -7.97 -6.08
N TYR A 27 -8.13 -6.98 -6.94
CA TYR A 27 -6.90 -6.19 -6.95
C TYR A 27 -6.71 -5.40 -5.64
N ASN A 28 -7.78 -4.80 -5.12
CA ASN A 28 -7.75 -4.07 -3.86
C ASN A 28 -7.42 -4.99 -2.68
N HIS A 29 -8.03 -6.18 -2.63
CA HIS A 29 -7.69 -7.18 -1.61
C HIS A 29 -6.25 -7.67 -1.74
N ALA A 30 -5.75 -7.88 -2.96
CA ALA A 30 -4.37 -8.26 -3.19
C ALA A 30 -3.38 -7.18 -2.72
N ALA A 31 -3.66 -5.90 -2.97
CA ALA A 31 -2.83 -4.80 -2.49
C ALA A 31 -2.84 -4.69 -0.97
N ASN A 32 -3.99 -4.87 -0.32
CA ASN A 32 -4.09 -4.91 1.14
C ASN A 32 -3.27 -6.07 1.73
N GLY A 33 -3.43 -7.27 1.17
CA GLY A 33 -2.69 -8.47 1.61
C GLY A 33 -1.18 -8.30 1.42
N HIS A 34 -0.76 -7.77 0.28
CA HIS A 34 0.66 -7.54 0.00
C HIS A 34 1.28 -6.52 0.97
N LEU A 35 0.54 -5.47 1.34
CA LEU A 35 1.02 -4.53 2.36
C LEU A 35 1.23 -5.22 3.72
N VAL A 36 0.33 -6.13 4.11
CA VAL A 36 0.49 -6.95 5.32
C VAL A 36 1.74 -7.82 5.22
N ASP A 37 1.93 -8.52 4.10
CA ASP A 37 3.05 -9.43 3.88
C ASP A 37 4.41 -8.69 3.94
N LEU A 38 4.48 -7.46 3.41
CA LEU A 38 5.67 -6.61 3.51
C LEU A 38 6.05 -6.33 4.96
N PHE A 39 5.08 -6.01 5.83
CA PHE A 39 5.34 -5.78 7.25
C PHE A 39 5.59 -7.09 8.01
N ALA A 40 4.95 -8.19 7.62
CA ALA A 40 5.17 -9.51 8.22
C ALA A 40 6.58 -10.06 7.94
N ALA A 41 7.25 -9.56 6.89
CA ALA A 41 8.65 -9.85 6.61
C ALA A 41 9.64 -9.13 7.54
N LEU A 42 9.19 -8.17 8.35
CA LEU A 42 10.02 -7.44 9.31
C LEU A 42 10.01 -8.12 10.70
N PRO A 43 11.04 -7.89 11.53
CA PRO A 43 11.09 -8.43 12.89
C PRO A 43 9.86 -8.07 13.74
N LEU A 44 9.30 -9.09 14.39
CA LEU A 44 8.04 -9.00 15.11
C LEU A 44 8.18 -8.11 16.37
N PRO A 45 7.31 -7.10 16.55
CA PRO A 45 7.26 -6.31 17.78
C PRO A 45 7.06 -7.18 19.03
N GLY A 46 7.67 -6.77 20.16
CA GLY A 46 7.57 -7.50 21.43
C GLY A 46 8.46 -8.74 21.54
N THR A 47 9.29 -9.00 20.53
CA THR A 47 10.44 -9.91 20.60
C THR A 47 11.72 -9.10 20.80
N THR A 48 12.78 -9.70 21.34
CA THR A 48 14.08 -9.02 21.49
C THR A 48 14.62 -8.52 20.14
N GLU A 49 14.54 -9.34 19.10
CA GLU A 49 14.95 -8.96 17.74
C GLU A 49 14.11 -7.79 17.20
N GLY A 50 12.79 -7.82 17.44
CA GLY A 50 11.90 -6.73 17.09
C GLY A 50 12.23 -5.43 17.81
N GLU A 51 12.45 -5.48 19.12
CA GLU A 51 12.81 -4.30 19.91
C GLU A 51 14.08 -3.62 19.38
N GLU A 52 15.11 -4.42 19.10
CA GLU A 52 16.36 -3.93 18.50
C GLU A 52 16.14 -3.35 17.10
N PHE A 53 15.37 -4.04 16.25
CA PHE A 53 15.06 -3.59 14.90
C PHE A 53 14.29 -2.27 14.89
N TRP A 54 13.19 -2.17 15.64
CA TRP A 54 12.33 -0.98 15.66
C TRP A 54 13.03 0.21 16.34
N ALA A 55 13.90 -0.03 17.32
CA ALA A 55 14.78 1.00 17.89
C ALA A 55 15.78 1.51 16.85
N ALA A 56 16.50 0.61 16.16
CA ALA A 56 17.44 0.98 15.11
C ALA A 56 16.77 1.76 13.97
N LEU A 57 15.55 1.35 13.58
CA LEU A 57 14.74 2.04 12.57
C LEU A 57 14.39 3.46 13.01
N ARG A 58 14.03 3.64 14.30
CA ARG A 58 13.77 4.96 14.90
C ARG A 58 15.03 5.84 14.93
N ASP A 59 16.17 5.28 15.30
CA ASP A 59 17.43 6.03 15.38
C ASP A 59 17.84 6.60 14.02
N VAL A 60 17.66 5.84 12.95
CA VAL A 60 18.04 6.29 11.60
C VAL A 60 16.92 7.04 10.86
N GLY A 61 15.66 6.71 11.14
CA GLY A 61 14.48 7.32 10.51
C GLY A 61 13.94 8.56 11.23
N GLY A 62 14.36 8.78 12.49
CA GLY A 62 13.84 9.85 13.34
C GLY A 62 12.31 9.77 13.50
N ASP A 63 11.67 10.94 13.61
CA ASP A 63 10.22 11.06 13.77
C ASP A 63 9.42 10.42 12.62
N ALA A 64 10.01 10.27 11.42
CA ALA A 64 9.34 9.62 10.31
C ALA A 64 9.05 8.14 10.63
N ALA A 65 9.94 7.45 11.34
CA ALA A 65 9.76 6.04 11.70
C ALA A 65 8.54 5.81 12.60
N LEU A 66 8.13 6.81 13.37
CA LEU A 66 6.94 6.74 14.24
C LEU A 66 5.64 6.52 13.47
N TYR A 67 5.61 6.81 12.17
CA TYR A 67 4.43 6.56 11.33
C TYR A 67 4.21 5.07 11.07
N ILE A 68 5.26 4.26 11.03
CA ILE A 68 5.17 2.82 10.79
C ILE A 68 5.52 1.98 12.03
N ASP A 69 6.00 2.61 13.11
CA ASP A 69 6.24 1.95 14.39
C ASP A 69 4.93 1.37 14.97
N PRO A 70 4.84 0.04 15.16
CA PRO A 70 3.66 -0.60 15.71
C PRO A 70 3.27 -0.10 17.11
N ALA A 71 4.24 0.35 17.94
CA ALA A 71 3.98 0.89 19.27
C ALA A 71 3.32 2.28 19.22
N ASN A 72 3.55 3.06 18.16
CA ASN A 72 3.00 4.41 17.99
C ASN A 72 1.72 4.45 17.14
N ALA A 73 1.32 3.33 16.56
CA ALA A 73 0.15 3.27 15.68
C ALA A 73 -1.20 3.00 16.39
N GLY A 74 -1.24 3.09 17.73
CA GLY A 74 -2.51 3.16 18.49
C GLY A 74 -3.23 1.81 18.70
N GLY A 75 -2.50 0.74 18.99
CA GLY A 75 -3.03 -0.62 19.18
C GLY A 75 -2.36 -1.61 18.22
N PRO A 76 -2.90 -2.83 18.02
CA PRO A 76 -2.32 -3.74 17.04
C PRO A 76 -2.43 -3.08 15.68
N PHE A 77 -1.33 -2.56 15.15
CA PHE A 77 -1.21 -1.94 13.82
C PHE A 77 -1.96 -2.75 12.74
N PHE A 78 -1.96 -4.07 12.88
CA PHE A 78 -2.66 -5.02 12.02
C PHE A 78 -4.15 -5.21 12.30
N ASN A 79 -4.68 -4.84 13.48
CA ASN A 79 -6.12 -4.78 13.70
C ASN A 79 -6.75 -3.75 12.75
N TYR A 80 -6.07 -2.65 12.46
CA TYR A 80 -6.56 -1.67 11.47
C TYR A 80 -6.53 -2.23 10.03
N LEU A 81 -5.52 -3.03 9.67
CA LEU A 81 -5.45 -3.71 8.37
C LEU A 81 -6.53 -4.80 8.20
N THR A 82 -6.96 -5.43 9.28
CA THR A 82 -7.96 -6.51 9.26
C THR A 82 -9.41 -6.03 9.44
N HIS A 83 -9.62 -4.82 9.95
CA HIS A 83 -10.96 -4.24 10.23
C HIS A 83 -11.35 -3.10 9.26
N GLY A 84 -10.70 -2.99 8.08
CA GLY A 84 -11.13 -2.04 7.04
C GLY A 84 -10.55 -0.63 7.12
N ASN A 85 -9.43 -0.41 7.83
CA ASN A 85 -8.69 0.86 7.87
C ASN A 85 -7.37 0.78 7.07
N GLU A 86 -7.38 0.10 5.93
CA GLU A 86 -6.17 -0.11 5.13
C GLU A 86 -5.68 1.20 4.50
N ALA A 87 -6.59 2.12 4.18
CA ALA A 87 -6.27 3.46 3.67
C ALA A 87 -5.52 4.32 4.69
N GLY A 88 -5.85 4.21 5.98
CA GLY A 88 -5.15 4.91 7.05
C GLY A 88 -3.72 4.42 7.20
N ILE A 89 -3.50 3.11 7.11
CA ILE A 89 -2.17 2.50 7.18
C ILE A 89 -1.34 2.86 5.95
N ALA A 90 -1.91 2.75 4.75
CA ALA A 90 -1.28 3.21 3.53
C ALA A 90 -0.88 4.69 3.61
N SER A 91 -1.74 5.57 4.14
CA SER A 91 -1.41 6.98 4.34
C SER A 91 -0.21 7.16 5.27
N ARG A 92 -0.14 6.40 6.38
CA ARG A 92 1.01 6.46 7.29
C ARG A 92 2.30 5.96 6.66
N VAL A 93 2.24 4.94 5.80
CA VAL A 93 3.41 4.46 5.04
C VAL A 93 3.91 5.56 4.10
N LEU A 94 3.00 6.25 3.40
CA LEU A 94 3.36 7.38 2.54
C LEU A 94 3.93 8.56 3.35
N ASP A 95 3.36 8.86 4.52
CA ASP A 95 3.89 9.90 5.42
C ASP A 95 5.29 9.55 5.93
N PHE A 96 5.52 8.30 6.32
CA PHE A 96 6.84 7.79 6.67
C PHE A 96 7.83 8.04 5.53
N LEU A 97 7.52 7.55 4.33
CA LEU A 97 8.43 7.64 3.18
C LEU A 97 8.67 9.08 2.71
N GLY A 98 7.63 9.92 2.75
CA GLY A 98 7.67 11.31 2.33
C GLY A 98 8.41 12.23 3.29
N LYS A 99 8.57 11.83 4.56
CA LYS A 99 9.29 12.59 5.58
C LYS A 99 10.77 12.23 5.73
N LEU A 100 11.21 11.12 5.14
CA LEU A 100 12.62 10.76 5.12
C LEU A 100 13.39 11.67 4.16
N THR A 101 14.51 12.21 4.64
CA THR A 101 15.56 12.75 3.75
C THR A 101 16.23 11.62 2.97
N ASP A 102 16.96 11.94 1.90
CA ASP A 102 17.68 10.93 1.11
C ASP A 102 18.66 10.10 1.98
N GLN A 103 19.36 10.76 2.91
CA GLN A 103 20.28 10.10 3.83
C GLN A 103 19.55 9.16 4.79
N GLN A 104 18.42 9.59 5.35
CA GLN A 104 17.61 8.74 6.23
C GLN A 104 17.00 7.58 5.44
N ARG A 105 16.57 7.81 4.21
CA ARG A 105 16.02 6.76 3.33
C ARG A 105 17.05 5.68 3.04
N ASP A 106 18.30 6.06 2.76
CA ASP A 106 19.41 5.12 2.60
C ASP A 106 19.71 4.36 3.90
N ALA A 107 19.76 5.05 5.03
CA ALA A 107 20.06 4.45 6.33
C ALA A 107 18.96 3.46 6.78
N VAL A 108 17.70 3.86 6.64
CA VAL A 108 16.53 3.01 6.87
C VAL A 108 16.55 1.79 5.95
N GLY A 109 16.88 1.97 4.67
CA GLY A 109 17.07 0.86 3.74
C GLY A 109 18.17 -0.10 4.21
N GLY A 110 19.22 0.40 4.85
CA GLY A 110 20.24 -0.43 5.51
C GLY A 110 19.68 -1.31 6.63
N VAL A 111 18.89 -0.72 7.54
CA VAL A 111 18.27 -1.43 8.68
C VAL A 111 17.30 -2.51 8.21
N ILE A 112 16.34 -2.14 7.34
CA ILE A 112 15.36 -3.07 6.75
C ILE A 112 16.08 -4.17 5.99
N GLY A 113 17.07 -3.79 5.19
CA GLY A 113 17.90 -4.72 4.43
C GLY A 113 18.64 -5.75 5.28
N GLY A 114 19.16 -5.33 6.43
CA GLY A 114 19.83 -6.21 7.38
C GLY A 114 18.90 -7.29 7.94
N ALA A 115 17.67 -6.91 8.27
CA ALA A 115 16.64 -7.84 8.73
C ALA A 115 16.25 -8.84 7.62
N LEU A 116 15.98 -8.36 6.40
CA LEU A 116 15.54 -9.22 5.28
C LEU A 116 16.62 -10.21 4.81
N LYS A 117 17.90 -9.88 5.01
CA LYS A 117 19.02 -10.73 4.59
C LYS A 117 18.99 -12.12 5.24
N HIS A 118 18.37 -12.26 6.41
CA HIS A 118 18.33 -13.53 7.15
C HIS A 118 17.52 -14.64 6.44
N GLY A 119 16.76 -14.33 5.38
CA GLY A 119 15.95 -15.30 4.63
C GLY A 119 16.31 -15.53 3.16
N THR A 120 17.25 -14.76 2.58
CA THR A 120 17.53 -14.81 1.13
C THR A 120 19.02 -14.81 0.80
N PHE A 121 19.48 -15.81 0.04
CA PHE A 121 20.90 -16.00 -0.30
C PHE A 121 21.42 -15.13 -1.46
N VAL A 122 20.57 -14.38 -2.16
CA VAL A 122 20.88 -13.87 -3.52
C VAL A 122 21.13 -12.36 -3.58
N ALA A 123 20.75 -11.59 -2.56
CA ALA A 123 20.82 -10.13 -2.60
C ALA A 123 21.54 -9.51 -1.39
N SER A 124 22.20 -8.37 -1.61
CA SER A 124 22.77 -7.59 -0.52
C SER A 124 21.66 -6.95 0.31
N GLY A 125 21.84 -6.89 1.63
CA GLY A 125 20.88 -6.25 2.54
C GLY A 125 20.45 -4.86 2.07
N PRO A 126 21.38 -3.93 1.76
CA PRO A 126 21.02 -2.59 1.28
C PRO A 126 20.12 -2.58 0.03
N TYR A 127 20.30 -3.54 -0.88
CA TYR A 127 19.43 -3.66 -2.06
C TYR A 127 18.02 -4.15 -1.68
N LEU A 128 17.92 -5.14 -0.79
CA LEU A 128 16.64 -5.66 -0.29
C LEU A 128 15.84 -4.57 0.42
N GLY A 129 16.48 -3.74 1.25
CA GLY A 129 15.79 -2.64 1.93
C GLY A 129 15.29 -1.56 0.98
N LYS A 130 16.06 -1.22 -0.06
CA LYS A 130 15.60 -0.30 -1.12
C LYS A 130 14.41 -0.86 -1.90
N LEU A 131 14.43 -2.16 -2.20
CA LEU A 131 13.29 -2.83 -2.83
C LEU A 131 12.05 -2.79 -1.93
N TRP A 132 12.22 -3.12 -0.65
CA TRP A 132 11.12 -3.07 0.32
C TRP A 132 10.50 -1.67 0.39
N LEU A 133 11.32 -0.61 0.50
CA LEU A 133 10.81 0.78 0.56
C LEU A 133 10.00 1.15 -0.68
N ARG A 134 10.49 0.78 -1.87
CA ARG A 134 9.79 1.04 -3.14
C ARG A 134 8.49 0.24 -3.26
N ASP A 135 8.51 -1.01 -2.83
CA ASP A 135 7.33 -1.88 -2.89
C ASP A 135 6.26 -1.41 -1.89
N ALA A 136 6.67 -1.02 -0.69
CA ALA A 136 5.80 -0.40 0.31
C ALA A 136 5.15 0.89 -0.22
N GLU A 137 5.92 1.77 -0.88
CA GLU A 137 5.39 2.99 -1.49
C GLU A 137 4.33 2.68 -2.56
N THR A 138 4.67 1.79 -3.48
CA THR A 138 3.80 1.42 -4.61
C THR A 138 2.51 0.79 -4.11
N THR A 139 2.63 -0.11 -3.13
CA THR A 139 1.49 -0.80 -2.53
C THR A 139 0.60 0.15 -1.75
N ALA A 140 1.18 1.07 -0.97
CA ALA A 140 0.43 2.09 -0.25
C ALA A 140 -0.36 3.00 -1.21
N TRP A 141 0.22 3.39 -2.35
CA TRP A 141 -0.51 4.13 -3.38
C TRP A 141 -1.69 3.34 -3.95
N HIS A 142 -1.52 2.05 -4.23
CA HIS A 142 -2.61 1.20 -4.72
C HIS A 142 -3.75 1.09 -3.69
N VAL A 143 -3.43 0.88 -2.41
CA VAL A 143 -4.43 0.81 -1.33
C VAL A 143 -5.18 2.14 -1.18
N LEU A 144 -4.46 3.27 -1.25
CA LEU A 144 -5.06 4.60 -1.12
C LEU A 144 -5.97 4.94 -2.30
N LEU A 145 -5.53 4.64 -3.53
CA LEU A 145 -6.33 4.83 -4.74
C LEU A 145 -7.59 3.95 -4.73
N ALA A 146 -7.44 2.69 -4.31
CA ALA A 146 -8.55 1.76 -4.13
C ALA A 146 -9.60 2.28 -3.13
N SER A 147 -9.15 2.85 -2.02
CA SER A 147 -10.04 3.45 -1.02
C SER A 147 -10.77 4.69 -1.55
N ARG A 148 -10.12 5.52 -2.38
CA ARG A 148 -10.78 6.65 -3.05
C ARG A 148 -11.81 6.17 -4.06
N ARG A 149 -11.47 5.18 -4.88
CA ARG A 149 -12.38 4.59 -5.89
C ARG A 149 -13.61 3.93 -5.29
N ARG A 150 -13.55 3.39 -4.06
CA ARG A 150 -14.74 2.92 -3.33
C ARG A 150 -15.77 4.04 -3.08
N ASN A 151 -15.31 5.29 -3.04
CA ASN A 151 -16.15 6.48 -2.87
C ASN A 151 -16.39 7.24 -4.20
N GLU A 152 -15.71 6.86 -5.29
CA GLU A 152 -15.99 7.39 -6.63
C GLU A 152 -17.27 6.74 -7.15
N THR A 153 -18.17 7.57 -7.66
CA THR A 153 -19.46 7.13 -8.17
C THR A 153 -19.31 6.58 -9.59
N GLU A 154 -20.27 5.78 -10.04
CA GLU A 154 -20.38 5.37 -11.45
C GLU A 154 -20.30 6.59 -12.41
N ASP A 155 -20.82 7.73 -11.97
CA ASP A 155 -20.79 9.00 -12.70
C ASP A 155 -19.36 9.54 -12.90
N ASP A 156 -18.47 9.37 -11.93
CA ASP A 156 -17.08 9.81 -12.05
C ASP A 156 -16.33 9.00 -13.12
N ARG A 157 -16.60 7.70 -13.21
CA ARG A 157 -16.06 6.82 -14.26
C ARG A 157 -16.61 7.18 -15.64
N LYS A 158 -17.91 7.46 -15.75
CA LYS A 158 -18.54 7.91 -17.00
C LYS A 158 -17.94 9.23 -17.47
N ARG A 159 -17.81 10.23 -16.59
CA ARG A 159 -17.17 11.52 -16.91
C ARG A 159 -15.74 11.36 -17.38
N PHE A 160 -14.96 10.48 -16.74
CA PHE A 160 -13.60 10.18 -17.18
C PHE A 160 -13.56 9.58 -18.59
N LEU A 161 -14.40 8.57 -18.87
CA LEU A 161 -14.47 7.92 -20.18
C LEU A 161 -14.93 8.87 -21.28
N GLU A 162 -15.93 9.71 -20.99
CA GLU A 162 -16.41 10.74 -21.90
C GLU A 162 -15.33 11.79 -22.18
N ALA A 163 -14.64 12.28 -21.16
CA ALA A 163 -13.56 13.25 -21.33
C ALA A 163 -12.40 12.68 -22.18
N TRP A 164 -12.05 11.41 -21.97
CA TRP A 164 -10.93 10.77 -22.68
C TRP A 164 -11.28 10.37 -24.10
N SER A 165 -12.54 10.00 -24.37
CA SER A 165 -13.01 9.63 -25.71
C SER A 165 -13.22 10.85 -26.62
N ASN A 166 -13.34 12.04 -26.04
CA ASN A 166 -13.54 13.32 -26.74
C ASN A 166 -12.28 14.20 -26.82
N ALA A 167 -11.11 13.70 -26.40
CA ALA A 167 -9.80 14.36 -26.50
C ALA A 167 -9.06 13.97 -27.79
#